data_AF-A0A922Z9J0-F1
#
_entry.id   AF-A0A922Z9J0-F1
#
_cell.length_a   1.000
_cell.length_b   1.000
_cell.length_c   1.000
_cell.angle_alpha   90.00
_cell.angle_beta   90.00
_cell.angle_gamma   90.00
#
_symmetry.space_group_name_H-M   'P 1'
#
loop_
_entity.id
_entity.type
_entity.pdbx_description
1 polymer ?
#
loop_
_entity_poly.entity_id
_entity_poly.type
_entity_poly.pdbx_seq_one_letter_code
_entity_poly.pdbx_strand_id
1 'polypeptide(L)'
;MKKFILPLLAVFAATAAYAQTEITLGVGDPAPAFKVDGHVKGDKINALKKGEIYIVEFWATWCGPCIAVFPHLSELTEKYKGQVTTISVNSWDYRGDADRDAHIKKIENFLVKHGDNMRYNIVLDDNQDTMAKTWMAASGQNGIPCAFIVNEEGRIAWIGHPATMDKPLEQIVAKTWDIDKAAADFKKEIEAEKEAAANRAKMAEIAKNGDMAAYDAMVEKMGAQEALFAVINHEPNFVVRVIEKYAGKIEGVLPDTYCSMAAYLTRNKATTAESRATITKISEMCFKELSEDKAARSAVYHAQVLMNNGDKDGAKAWLDKAEGLVTKFNPETQRAGLTKMIADTRKQLDAS
;
A
#
# COMPACT_ATOMS: atom_id res chain seq x y z
N MET A 1 -29.60 7.78 -19.91
CA MET A 1 -28.19 8.18 -19.67
C MET A 1 -28.01 8.44 -18.18
N LYS A 2 -27.54 7.45 -17.42
CA LYS A 2 -27.19 7.58 -15.99
C LYS A 2 -25.71 7.21 -15.87
N LYS A 3 -24.85 8.18 -15.54
CA LYS A 3 -23.45 7.95 -15.17
C LYS A 3 -23.32 8.22 -13.68
N PHE A 4 -23.36 7.17 -12.87
CA PHE A 4 -22.90 7.23 -11.49
C PHE A 4 -21.38 6.98 -11.51
N ILE A 5 -20.62 7.99 -11.08
CA ILE A 5 -19.19 7.88 -10.80
C ILE A 5 -19.09 7.35 -9.36
N LEU A 6 -18.66 6.11 -9.22
CA LEU A 6 -18.33 5.46 -7.96
C LEU A 6 -16.83 5.72 -7.68
N PRO A 7 -16.41 6.32 -6.55
CA PRO A 7 -15.01 6.28 -6.18
C PRO A 7 -14.71 4.97 -5.44
N LEU A 8 -13.83 4.22 -6.08
CA LEU A 8 -12.86 3.25 -5.58
C LEU A 8 -12.60 3.31 -4.06
N LEU A 9 -13.05 2.29 -3.32
CA LEU A 9 -12.44 1.78 -2.09
C LEU A 9 -13.13 0.45 -1.73
N ALA A 10 -12.76 -0.59 -2.46
CA ALA A 10 -12.98 -1.97 -2.08
C ALA A 10 -11.60 -2.64 -2.05
N VAL A 11 -10.88 -2.46 -0.96
CA VAL A 11 -9.81 -3.40 -0.59
C VAL A 11 -10.52 -4.67 -0.20
N PHE A 12 -10.31 -5.74 -0.97
CA PHE A 12 -10.86 -7.05 -0.72
C PHE A 12 -10.51 -7.52 0.69
N ALA A 13 -11.52 -7.71 1.53
CA ALA A 13 -11.40 -8.52 2.73
C ALA A 13 -11.39 -9.99 2.30
N ALA A 14 -10.20 -10.55 2.10
CA ALA A 14 -10.00 -11.99 2.02
C ALA A 14 -9.18 -12.41 3.25
N THR A 15 -9.86 -12.80 4.32
CA THR A 15 -9.24 -13.63 5.36
C THR A 15 -9.16 -15.06 4.84
N ALA A 16 -8.31 -15.29 3.83
CA ALA A 16 -7.71 -16.59 3.66
C ALA A 16 -6.54 -16.64 4.64
N ALA A 17 -6.49 -17.68 5.48
CA ALA A 17 -5.21 -18.11 6.03
C ALA A 17 -4.34 -18.46 4.82
N TYR A 18 -3.62 -17.48 4.28
CA TYR A 18 -2.58 -17.72 3.31
C TYR A 18 -1.61 -18.64 4.03
N ALA A 19 -1.55 -19.90 3.59
CA ALA A 19 -0.40 -20.73 3.89
C ALA A 19 0.82 -19.85 3.60
N GLN A 20 1.64 -19.58 4.62
CA GLN A 20 2.87 -18.83 4.42
C GLN A 20 3.66 -19.62 3.38
N THR A 21 3.66 -19.13 2.14
CA THR A 21 4.51 -19.66 1.08
C THR A 21 5.91 -19.62 1.65
N GLU A 22 6.55 -20.78 1.81
CA GLU A 22 7.92 -20.79 2.31
C GLU A 22 8.78 -19.95 1.36
N ILE A 23 9.50 -19.01 1.95
CA ILE A 23 10.46 -18.19 1.22
C ILE A 23 11.67 -19.08 0.99
N THR A 24 11.85 -19.45 -0.27
CA THR A 24 12.87 -20.40 -0.76
C THR A 24 13.93 -19.73 -1.62
N LEU A 25 13.82 -18.41 -1.84
CA LEU A 25 14.75 -17.60 -2.61
C LEU A 25 15.09 -16.32 -1.84
N GLY A 26 16.37 -15.98 -1.74
CA GLY A 26 16.82 -14.75 -1.10
C GLY A 26 18.02 -14.10 -1.79
N VAL A 27 18.45 -12.99 -1.21
CA VAL A 27 19.71 -12.35 -1.60
C VAL A 27 20.87 -13.32 -1.28
N GLY A 28 21.80 -13.45 -2.22
CA GLY A 28 22.93 -14.40 -2.17
C GLY A 28 22.67 -15.69 -2.93
N ASP A 29 21.41 -16.06 -3.18
CA ASP A 29 21.08 -17.30 -3.91
C ASP A 29 21.36 -17.18 -5.42
N PRO A 30 21.59 -18.29 -6.12
CA PRO A 30 21.59 -18.32 -7.58
C PRO A 30 20.27 -17.77 -8.14
N ALA A 31 20.35 -16.93 -9.17
CA ALA A 31 19.16 -16.48 -9.89
C ALA A 31 18.38 -17.69 -10.43
N PRO A 32 17.04 -17.73 -10.28
CA PRO A 32 16.23 -18.80 -10.83
C PRO A 32 16.36 -18.88 -12.36
N ALA A 33 15.93 -20.01 -12.92
CA ALA A 33 15.90 -20.18 -14.36
C ALA A 33 15.06 -19.08 -15.03
N PHE A 34 15.63 -18.42 -16.04
CA PHE A 34 14.95 -17.39 -16.79
C PHE A 34 14.08 -18.02 -17.89
N LYS A 35 12.75 -18.01 -17.69
CA LYS A 35 11.77 -18.68 -18.55
C LYS A 35 10.67 -17.69 -18.97
N VAL A 36 10.83 -17.10 -20.15
CA VAL A 36 9.88 -16.12 -20.68
C VAL A 36 9.05 -16.71 -21.80
N ASP A 37 7.81 -16.26 -21.92
CA ASP A 37 6.87 -16.70 -22.96
C ASP A 37 6.97 -15.86 -24.25
N GLY A 38 7.61 -14.69 -24.20
CA GLY A 38 7.84 -13.87 -25.38
C GLY A 38 8.59 -12.56 -25.13
N HIS A 39 8.91 -11.87 -26.22
CA HIS A 39 9.60 -10.57 -26.25
C HIS A 39 8.77 -9.60 -27.06
N VAL A 40 8.43 -8.46 -26.47
CA VAL A 40 7.58 -7.43 -27.09
C VAL A 40 8.32 -6.12 -27.34
N LYS A 41 9.50 -5.94 -26.72
CA LYS A 41 10.38 -4.79 -26.96
C LYS A 41 11.83 -5.13 -26.62
N GLY A 42 12.77 -4.59 -27.41
CA GLY A 42 14.21 -4.72 -27.16
C GLY A 42 14.79 -6.02 -27.71
N ASP A 43 15.87 -6.47 -27.09
CA ASP A 43 16.64 -7.64 -27.50
C ASP A 43 15.95 -8.96 -27.12
N LYS A 44 16.25 -10.01 -27.90
CA LYS A 44 15.78 -11.38 -27.62
C LYS A 44 16.63 -12.03 -26.52
N ILE A 45 16.23 -11.82 -25.27
CA ILE A 45 16.92 -12.36 -24.10
C ILE A 45 16.24 -13.64 -23.63
N ASN A 46 16.91 -14.79 -23.78
CA ASN A 46 16.37 -16.11 -23.39
C ASN A 46 17.07 -16.73 -22.17
N ALA A 47 18.14 -16.09 -21.68
CA ALA A 47 18.90 -16.55 -20.52
C ALA A 47 19.67 -15.38 -19.91
N LEU A 48 19.93 -15.48 -18.60
CA LEU A 48 20.87 -14.61 -17.89
C LEU A 48 22.26 -15.23 -18.00
N LYS A 49 23.23 -14.48 -18.53
CA LYS A 49 24.59 -14.95 -18.75
C LYS A 49 25.48 -14.59 -17.56
N LYS A 50 26.33 -15.53 -17.16
CA LYS A 50 27.38 -15.24 -16.19
C LYS A 50 28.34 -14.19 -16.78
N GLY A 51 28.78 -13.25 -15.95
CA GLY A 51 29.63 -12.12 -16.33
C GLY A 51 28.86 -10.85 -16.71
N GLU A 52 27.53 -10.88 -16.72
CA GLU A 52 26.67 -9.72 -16.98
C GLU A 52 25.84 -9.38 -15.74
N ILE A 53 25.51 -8.10 -15.55
CA ILE A 53 24.62 -7.62 -14.49
C ILE A 53 23.22 -7.42 -15.09
N TYR A 54 22.19 -7.92 -14.41
CA TYR A 54 20.81 -7.78 -14.85
C TYR A 54 19.95 -7.08 -13.81
N ILE A 55 19.04 -6.23 -14.29
CA ILE A 55 17.84 -5.84 -13.54
C ILE A 55 16.69 -6.67 -14.08
N VAL A 56 16.01 -7.42 -13.23
CA VAL A 56 14.79 -8.16 -13.57
C VAL A 56 13.63 -7.55 -12.80
N GLU A 57 12.80 -6.76 -13.46
CA GLU A 57 11.67 -6.05 -12.87
C GLU A 57 10.34 -6.68 -13.30
N PHE A 58 9.34 -6.70 -12.42
CA PHE A 58 8.04 -7.33 -12.61
C PHE A 58 6.93 -6.28 -12.52
N TRP A 59 6.06 -6.24 -13.54
CA TRP A 59 5.01 -5.22 -13.69
C TRP A 59 3.76 -5.76 -14.38
N ALA A 60 2.69 -4.95 -14.44
CA ALA A 60 1.47 -5.25 -15.19
C ALA A 60 0.84 -3.98 -15.79
N THR A 61 0.04 -4.10 -16.85
CA THR A 61 -0.58 -2.96 -17.57
C THR A 61 -1.57 -2.17 -16.72
N TRP A 62 -2.16 -2.80 -15.71
CA TRP A 62 -3.11 -2.19 -14.79
C TRP A 62 -2.44 -1.63 -13.52
N CYS A 63 -1.13 -1.82 -13.36
CA CYS A 63 -0.40 -1.42 -12.16
C CYS A 63 0.01 0.06 -12.22
N GLY A 64 -0.77 0.93 -11.59
CA GLY A 64 -0.48 2.37 -11.49
C GLY A 64 0.92 2.69 -10.92
N PRO A 65 1.33 2.10 -9.77
CA PRO A 65 2.67 2.32 -9.22
C PRO A 65 3.80 1.88 -10.16
N CYS A 66 3.62 0.80 -10.93
CA CYS A 66 4.59 0.36 -11.92
C CYS A 66 4.77 1.42 -13.01
N ILE A 67 3.66 1.96 -13.54
CA ILE A 67 3.67 3.01 -14.57
C ILE A 67 4.46 4.24 -14.11
N ALA A 68 4.31 4.61 -12.83
CA ALA A 68 5.02 5.76 -12.26
C ALA A 68 6.55 5.56 -12.21
N VAL A 69 7.04 4.32 -12.18
CA VAL A 69 8.46 3.98 -12.08
C VAL A 69 9.15 3.83 -13.45
N PHE A 70 8.42 3.59 -14.55
CA PHE A 70 9.03 3.34 -15.86
C PHE A 70 10.09 4.39 -16.29
N PRO A 71 9.86 5.72 -16.13
CA PRO A 71 10.87 6.71 -16.48
C PRO A 71 12.18 6.52 -15.72
N HIS A 72 12.10 6.20 -14.42
CA HIS A 72 13.25 5.97 -13.57
C HIS A 72 14.05 4.73 -14.00
N LEU A 73 13.39 3.61 -14.32
CA LEU A 73 14.08 2.43 -14.87
C LEU A 73 14.75 2.72 -16.22
N SER A 74 14.13 3.57 -17.05
CA SER A 74 14.72 4.00 -18.31
C SER A 74 15.95 4.89 -18.11
N GLU A 75 15.97 5.73 -17.08
CA GLU A 75 17.13 6.53 -16.70
C GLU A 75 18.28 5.66 -16.22
N LEU A 76 18.00 4.67 -15.35
CA LEU A 76 19.01 3.71 -14.90
C LEU A 76 19.56 2.88 -16.06
N THR A 77 18.69 2.44 -16.98
CA THR A 77 19.10 1.68 -18.17
C THR A 77 20.06 2.49 -19.05
N GLU A 78 19.79 3.77 -19.27
CA GLU A 78 20.69 4.63 -20.06
C GLU A 78 21.98 4.94 -19.29
N LYS A 79 21.89 5.24 -17.99
CA LYS A 79 23.04 5.52 -17.12
C LYS A 79 24.05 4.37 -17.09
N TYR A 80 23.57 3.13 -17.04
CA TYR A 80 24.39 1.92 -16.95
C TYR A 80 24.49 1.14 -18.27
N LYS A 81 24.23 1.80 -19.39
CA LYS A 81 24.30 1.20 -20.73
C LYS A 81 25.66 0.54 -20.96
N GLY A 82 25.64 -0.71 -21.41
CA GLY A 82 26.84 -1.53 -21.64
C GLY A 82 27.43 -2.17 -20.38
N GLN A 83 26.90 -1.87 -19.19
CA GLN A 83 27.29 -2.50 -17.92
C GLN A 83 26.15 -3.34 -17.33
N VAL A 84 24.90 -2.88 -17.51
CA VAL A 84 23.71 -3.51 -16.96
C VAL A 84 22.67 -3.73 -18.05
N THR A 85 22.06 -4.91 -18.08
CA THR A 85 20.94 -5.24 -18.95
C THR A 85 19.63 -5.21 -18.15
N THR A 86 18.77 -4.25 -18.46
CA THR A 86 17.44 -4.15 -17.83
C THR A 86 16.42 -4.98 -18.58
N ILE A 87 15.70 -5.83 -17.86
CA ILE A 87 14.64 -6.70 -18.35
C ILE A 87 13.40 -6.49 -17.47
N SER A 88 12.29 -6.14 -18.09
CA SER A 88 11.02 -5.90 -17.43
C SER A 88 10.02 -6.96 -17.88
N VAL A 89 9.66 -7.84 -16.95
CA VAL A 89 8.78 -8.99 -17.12
C VAL A 89 7.34 -8.55 -16.87
N ASN A 90 6.55 -8.50 -17.93
CA ASN A 90 5.12 -8.32 -17.81
C ASN A 90 4.51 -9.59 -17.19
N SER A 91 3.88 -9.43 -16.03
CA SER A 91 3.36 -10.51 -15.20
C SER A 91 1.89 -10.24 -14.83
N TRP A 92 1.13 -11.31 -14.57
CA TRP A 92 -0.26 -11.25 -14.11
C TRP A 92 -1.30 -10.68 -15.10
N ASP A 93 -0.87 -10.18 -16.27
CA ASP A 93 -1.77 -9.80 -17.36
C ASP A 93 -2.34 -11.00 -18.12
N TYR A 94 -1.64 -12.15 -18.10
CA TYR A 94 -1.99 -13.40 -18.80
C TYR A 94 -2.44 -14.53 -17.87
N ARG A 95 -2.45 -14.29 -16.55
CA ARG A 95 -2.68 -15.31 -15.51
C ARG A 95 -3.97 -16.09 -15.77
N GLY A 96 -3.83 -17.40 -15.96
CA GLY A 96 -4.95 -18.33 -16.13
C GLY A 96 -5.76 -18.15 -17.43
N ASP A 97 -5.32 -17.29 -18.33
CA ASP A 97 -5.93 -17.11 -19.65
C ASP A 97 -5.29 -18.07 -20.67
N ALA A 98 -6.09 -18.52 -21.63
CA ALA A 98 -5.62 -19.40 -22.72
C ALA A 98 -5.25 -18.60 -23.98
N ASP A 99 -5.74 -17.37 -24.15
CA ASP A 99 -5.56 -16.57 -25.37
C ASP A 99 -4.26 -15.75 -25.32
N ARG A 100 -3.16 -16.40 -25.72
CA ARG A 100 -1.82 -15.80 -25.78
C ARG A 100 -1.75 -14.62 -26.75
N ASP A 101 -2.43 -14.69 -27.88
CA ASP A 101 -2.37 -13.66 -28.91
C ASP A 101 -3.11 -12.39 -28.47
N ALA A 102 -4.25 -12.54 -27.79
CA ALA A 102 -4.95 -11.42 -27.16
C ALA A 102 -4.09 -10.77 -26.06
N HIS A 103 -3.38 -11.58 -25.27
CA HIS A 103 -2.45 -11.08 -24.27
C HIS A 103 -1.34 -10.23 -24.92
N ILE A 104 -0.64 -10.74 -25.94
CA ILE A 104 0.40 -9.98 -26.66
C ILE A 104 -0.14 -8.66 -27.20
N LYS A 105 -1.31 -8.69 -27.88
CA LYS A 105 -1.96 -7.48 -28.40
C LYS A 105 -2.27 -6.45 -27.30
N LYS A 106 -2.67 -6.91 -26.11
CA LYS A 106 -2.91 -6.03 -24.97
C LYS A 106 -1.64 -5.28 -24.59
N ILE A 107 -0.50 -5.98 -24.54
CA ILE A 107 0.80 -5.39 -24.19
C ILE A 107 1.28 -4.46 -25.30
N GLU A 108 1.20 -4.86 -26.57
CA GLU A 108 1.57 -4.00 -27.70
C GLU A 108 0.78 -2.68 -27.71
N ASN A 109 -0.54 -2.74 -27.49
CA ASN A 109 -1.39 -1.55 -27.38
C ASN A 109 -1.03 -0.66 -26.18
N PHE A 110 -0.60 -1.27 -25.07
CA PHE A 110 -0.11 -0.53 -23.92
C PHE A 110 1.21 0.20 -24.25
N LEU A 111 2.11 -0.46 -24.96
CA LEU A 111 3.40 0.10 -25.38
C LEU A 111 3.26 1.24 -26.39
N VAL A 112 2.20 1.29 -27.19
CA VAL A 112 1.91 2.47 -28.03
C VAL A 112 1.77 3.76 -27.19
N LYS A 113 1.26 3.65 -25.95
CA LYS A 113 1.01 4.80 -25.07
C LYS A 113 2.13 5.07 -24.08
N HIS A 114 2.76 4.02 -23.57
CA HIS A 114 3.73 4.11 -22.48
C HIS A 114 5.16 3.75 -22.91
N GLY A 115 5.35 3.24 -24.12
CA GLY A 115 6.61 2.67 -24.59
C GLY A 115 7.79 3.65 -24.57
N ASP A 116 7.56 4.94 -24.79
CA ASP A 116 8.62 5.97 -24.76
C ASP A 116 9.28 6.09 -23.37
N ASN A 117 8.54 5.74 -22.32
CA ASN A 117 9.01 5.70 -20.94
C ASN A 117 9.59 4.35 -20.52
N MET A 118 9.63 3.35 -21.42
CA MET A 118 10.10 2.00 -21.13
C MET A 118 11.28 1.62 -22.05
N ARG A 119 12.39 2.35 -21.97
CA ARG A 119 13.56 2.23 -22.86
C ARG A 119 14.50 1.08 -22.48
N TYR A 120 13.92 -0.09 -22.29
CA TYR A 120 14.59 -1.33 -21.87
C TYR A 120 13.88 -2.55 -22.49
N ASN A 121 14.41 -3.75 -22.23
CA ASN A 121 13.85 -4.99 -22.76
C ASN A 121 12.55 -5.35 -22.04
N ILE A 122 11.52 -5.72 -22.79
CA ILE A 122 10.22 -6.12 -22.25
C ILE A 122 9.91 -7.54 -22.72
N VAL A 123 9.71 -8.40 -21.74
CA VAL A 123 9.42 -9.82 -21.91
C VAL A 123 8.11 -10.18 -21.21
N LEU A 124 7.55 -11.34 -21.55
CA LEU A 124 6.29 -11.82 -21.01
C LEU A 124 6.53 -13.01 -20.09
N ASP A 125 5.85 -13.03 -18.94
CA ASP A 125 5.64 -14.26 -18.19
C ASP A 125 4.60 -15.14 -18.90
N ASP A 126 4.56 -16.43 -18.57
CA ASP A 126 3.54 -17.34 -19.09
C ASP A 126 2.21 -17.23 -18.34
N ASN A 127 1.15 -17.88 -18.84
CA ASN A 127 -0.16 -17.89 -18.18
C ASN A 127 -0.18 -18.65 -16.84
N GLN A 128 0.90 -19.34 -16.50
CA GLN A 128 1.08 -20.03 -15.23
C GLN A 128 1.86 -19.19 -14.22
N ASP A 129 2.23 -17.96 -14.56
CA ASP A 129 3.07 -17.07 -13.75
C ASP A 129 4.41 -17.71 -13.38
N THR A 130 5.05 -18.45 -14.29
CA THR A 130 6.28 -19.18 -13.99
C THR A 130 7.37 -18.27 -13.39
N MET A 131 7.64 -17.12 -14.02
CA MET A 131 8.64 -16.17 -13.52
C MET A 131 8.17 -15.54 -12.22
N ALA A 132 6.93 -15.05 -12.12
CA ALA A 132 6.45 -14.44 -10.89
C ALA A 132 6.40 -15.44 -9.71
N LYS A 133 6.16 -16.73 -9.94
CA LYS A 133 6.22 -17.76 -8.89
C LYS A 133 7.66 -18.08 -8.47
N THR A 134 8.53 -18.32 -9.44
CA THR A 134 9.92 -18.78 -9.17
C THR A 134 10.84 -17.66 -8.70
N TRP A 135 10.49 -16.41 -8.97
CA TRP A 135 11.22 -15.23 -8.50
C TRP A 135 10.50 -14.53 -7.35
N MET A 136 9.31 -13.99 -7.61
CA MET A 136 8.63 -13.12 -6.64
C MET A 136 8.07 -13.94 -5.46
N ALA A 137 7.17 -14.89 -5.71
CA ALA A 137 6.56 -15.67 -4.64
C ALA A 137 7.60 -16.47 -3.83
N ALA A 138 8.59 -17.05 -4.51
CA ALA A 138 9.70 -17.75 -3.87
C ALA A 138 10.55 -16.85 -2.95
N SER A 139 10.63 -15.54 -3.22
CA SER A 139 11.33 -14.57 -2.38
C SER A 139 10.41 -13.81 -1.41
N GLY A 140 9.15 -14.24 -1.28
CA GLY A 140 8.17 -13.57 -0.42
C GLY A 140 7.65 -12.23 -0.96
N GLN A 141 7.99 -11.88 -2.20
CA GLN A 141 7.51 -10.68 -2.87
C GLN A 141 6.11 -10.96 -3.45
N ASN A 142 5.09 -10.36 -2.83
CA ASN A 142 3.68 -10.61 -3.16
C ASN A 142 3.02 -9.44 -3.92
N GLY A 143 3.80 -8.45 -4.35
CA GLY A 143 3.29 -7.24 -5.00
C GLY A 143 4.20 -6.75 -6.11
N ILE A 144 3.62 -5.99 -7.04
CA ILE A 144 4.33 -5.26 -8.09
C ILE A 144 4.18 -3.73 -7.86
N PRO A 145 5.19 -2.93 -8.25
CA PRO A 145 6.41 -3.34 -8.93
C PRO A 145 7.43 -3.98 -7.97
N CYS A 146 8.15 -4.97 -8.47
CA CYS A 146 9.21 -5.68 -7.74
C CYS A 146 10.40 -5.86 -8.67
N ALA A 147 11.62 -5.66 -8.18
CA ALA A 147 12.82 -5.81 -8.97
C ALA A 147 13.89 -6.63 -8.25
N PHE A 148 14.71 -7.29 -9.06
CA PHE A 148 15.88 -8.06 -8.65
C PHE A 148 17.09 -7.50 -9.36
N ILE A 149 18.23 -7.43 -8.68
CA ILE A 149 19.52 -7.23 -9.34
C ILE A 149 20.28 -8.55 -9.27
N VAL A 150 20.63 -9.09 -10.43
CA VAL A 150 21.49 -10.26 -10.57
C VAL A 150 22.90 -9.78 -10.91
N ASN A 151 23.89 -10.21 -10.14
CA ASN A 151 25.28 -9.80 -10.33
C ASN A 151 26.02 -10.67 -11.37
N GLU A 152 27.28 -10.32 -11.66
CA GLU A 152 28.11 -11.01 -12.64
C GLU A 152 28.34 -12.50 -12.30
N GLU A 153 28.21 -12.93 -11.04
CA GLU A 153 28.31 -14.34 -10.67
C GLU A 153 27.02 -15.14 -10.96
N GLY A 154 25.93 -14.48 -11.34
CA GLY A 154 24.61 -15.08 -11.52
C GLY A 154 23.85 -15.26 -10.21
N ARG A 155 24.18 -14.48 -9.16
CA ARG A 155 23.49 -14.50 -7.87
C ARG A 155 22.59 -13.28 -7.73
N ILE A 156 21.51 -13.41 -6.98
CA ILE A 156 20.64 -12.30 -6.60
C ILE A 156 21.40 -11.43 -5.61
N ALA A 157 21.83 -10.25 -6.04
CA ALA A 157 22.52 -9.29 -5.18
C ALA A 157 21.54 -8.41 -4.41
N TRP A 158 20.34 -8.18 -4.92
CA TRP A 158 19.34 -7.33 -4.29
C TRP A 158 17.92 -7.68 -4.73
N ILE A 159 16.94 -7.48 -3.85
CA ILE A 159 15.50 -7.65 -4.07
C ILE A 159 14.78 -6.44 -3.46
N GLY A 160 13.82 -5.84 -4.16
CA GLY A 160 13.00 -4.78 -3.57
C GLY A 160 12.19 -3.96 -4.56
N HIS A 161 11.67 -2.82 -4.09
CA HIS A 161 10.91 -1.90 -4.92
C HIS A 161 11.84 -1.09 -5.84
N PRO A 162 11.59 -1.04 -7.16
CA PRO A 162 12.53 -0.44 -8.11
C PRO A 162 12.90 1.02 -7.85
N ALA A 163 12.02 1.83 -7.26
CA ALA A 163 12.33 3.21 -6.86
C ALA A 163 13.40 3.35 -5.75
N THR A 164 13.92 2.25 -5.21
CA THR A 164 14.92 2.25 -4.13
C THR A 164 16.23 1.57 -4.53
N MET A 165 16.40 1.26 -5.83
CA MET A 165 17.50 0.41 -6.29
C MET A 165 18.79 1.16 -6.64
N ASP A 166 18.78 2.50 -6.73
CA ASP A 166 19.92 3.30 -7.22
C ASP A 166 21.23 2.99 -6.50
N LYS A 167 21.20 3.03 -5.17
CA LYS A 167 22.39 2.83 -4.34
C LYS A 167 22.86 1.37 -4.38
N PRO A 168 22.00 0.35 -4.21
CA PRO A 168 22.39 -1.04 -4.46
C PRO A 168 23.01 -1.24 -5.84
N LEU A 169 22.36 -0.76 -6.91
CA LEU A 169 22.83 -0.92 -8.28
C LEU A 169 24.19 -0.26 -8.50
N GLU A 170 24.37 0.97 -8.03
CA GLU A 170 25.65 1.68 -8.09
C GLU A 170 26.77 0.88 -7.42
N GLN A 171 26.52 0.36 -6.22
CA GLN A 171 27.51 -0.42 -5.48
C GLN A 171 27.79 -1.78 -6.13
N ILE A 172 26.80 -2.41 -6.74
CA ILE A 172 26.96 -3.68 -7.48
C ILE A 172 27.82 -3.46 -8.71
N VAL A 173 27.53 -2.42 -9.51
CA VAL A 173 28.33 -2.05 -10.69
C VAL A 173 29.76 -1.66 -10.28
N ALA A 174 29.92 -0.93 -9.17
CA ALA A 174 31.23 -0.55 -8.64
C ALA A 174 31.98 -1.69 -7.92
N LYS A 175 31.37 -2.88 -7.81
CA LYS A 175 31.93 -4.05 -7.10
C LYS A 175 32.24 -3.79 -5.62
N THR A 176 31.50 -2.88 -5.00
CA THR A 176 31.59 -2.56 -3.56
C THR A 176 30.40 -3.09 -2.76
N TRP A 177 29.47 -3.80 -3.40
CA TRP A 177 28.30 -4.38 -2.75
C TRP A 177 28.68 -5.57 -1.88
N ASP A 178 28.30 -5.52 -0.60
CA ASP A 178 28.46 -6.62 0.34
C ASP A 178 27.23 -7.51 0.28
N ILE A 179 27.29 -8.55 -0.57
CA ILE A 179 26.18 -9.48 -0.78
C ILE A 179 25.86 -10.31 0.46
N ASP A 180 26.85 -10.63 1.30
CA ASP A 180 26.64 -11.43 2.50
C ASP A 180 25.90 -10.62 3.56
N LYS A 181 26.26 -9.34 3.72
CA LYS A 181 25.50 -8.41 4.55
C LYS A 181 24.08 -8.21 4.00
N ALA A 182 23.93 -8.00 2.69
CA ALA A 182 22.62 -7.82 2.08
C ALA A 182 21.72 -9.08 2.26
N ALA A 183 22.30 -10.28 2.20
CA ALA A 183 21.61 -11.53 2.50
C ALA A 183 21.14 -11.61 3.95
N ALA A 184 21.99 -11.21 4.90
CA ALA A 184 21.65 -11.16 6.31
C ALA A 184 20.53 -10.14 6.60
N ASP A 185 20.60 -8.95 6.00
CA ASP A 185 19.60 -7.90 6.13
C ASP A 185 18.25 -8.36 5.55
N PHE A 186 18.24 -8.94 4.34
CA PHE A 186 17.04 -9.50 3.71
C PHE A 186 16.39 -10.58 4.59
N LYS A 187 17.18 -11.52 5.13
CA LYS A 187 16.65 -12.56 6.04
C LYS A 187 16.00 -11.96 7.29
N LYS A 188 16.59 -10.89 7.84
CA LYS A 188 16.04 -10.19 9.01
C LYS A 188 14.71 -9.50 8.67
N GLU A 189 14.60 -8.87 7.50
CA GLU A 189 13.36 -8.26 7.03
C GLU A 189 12.24 -9.29 6.85
N ILE A 190 12.57 -10.44 6.26
CA ILE A 190 11.61 -11.55 6.12
C ILE A 190 11.12 -12.06 7.48
N GLU A 191 12.02 -12.24 8.45
CA GLU A 191 11.62 -12.69 9.79
C GLU A 191 10.75 -11.66 10.51
N ALA A 192 11.10 -10.37 10.41
CA ALA A 192 10.31 -9.28 10.97
C ALA A 192 8.91 -9.23 10.34
N GLU A 193 8.78 -9.42 9.02
CA GLU A 193 7.48 -9.43 8.35
C GLU A 193 6.65 -10.67 8.71
N LYS A 194 7.27 -11.84 8.89
CA LYS A 194 6.58 -13.03 9.42
C LYS A 194 6.03 -12.78 10.81
N GLU A 195 6.82 -12.19 11.70
CA GLU A 195 6.36 -11.83 13.05
C GLU A 195 5.22 -10.80 12.97
N ALA A 196 5.37 -9.76 12.15
CA ALA A 196 4.34 -8.74 11.97
C ALA A 196 3.03 -9.34 11.43
N ALA A 197 3.10 -10.24 10.45
CA ALA A 197 1.95 -10.97 9.92
C ALA A 197 1.27 -11.84 10.98
N ALA A 198 2.05 -12.56 11.79
CA ALA A 198 1.53 -13.36 12.90
C ALA A 198 0.85 -12.47 13.95
N ASN A 199 1.46 -11.34 14.30
CA ASN A 199 0.88 -10.36 15.21
C ASN A 199 -0.44 -9.81 14.64
N ARG A 200 -0.50 -9.41 13.37
CA ARG A 200 -1.75 -8.95 12.72
C ARG A 200 -2.84 -10.01 12.75
N ALA A 201 -2.52 -11.27 12.46
CA ALA A 201 -3.49 -12.38 12.54
C ALA A 201 -4.03 -12.56 13.96
N LYS A 202 -3.16 -12.48 14.97
CA LYS A 202 -3.56 -12.51 16.38
C LYS A 202 -4.46 -11.33 16.76
N MET A 203 -4.11 -10.12 16.32
CA MET A 203 -4.90 -8.91 16.56
C MET A 203 -6.30 -9.00 15.93
N ALA A 204 -6.40 -9.58 14.75
CA ALA A 204 -7.69 -9.83 14.10
C ALA A 204 -8.60 -10.75 14.94
N GLU A 205 -8.04 -11.82 15.51
CA GLU A 205 -8.80 -12.75 16.36
C GLU A 205 -9.16 -12.12 17.71
N ILE A 206 -8.24 -11.35 18.31
CA ILE A 206 -8.49 -10.55 19.53
C ILE A 206 -9.68 -9.61 19.30
N ALA A 207 -9.66 -8.85 18.19
CA ALA A 207 -10.71 -7.90 17.87
C ALA A 207 -12.06 -8.57 17.63
N LYS A 208 -12.05 -9.71 16.92
CA LYS A 208 -13.24 -10.52 16.67
C LYS A 208 -13.87 -11.06 17.95
N ASN A 209 -13.06 -11.50 18.91
CA ASN A 209 -13.52 -12.03 20.20
C ASN A 209 -13.79 -10.93 21.23
N GLY A 210 -13.42 -9.69 20.92
CA GLY A 210 -13.62 -8.55 21.81
C GLY A 210 -12.74 -8.60 23.07
N ASP A 211 -11.59 -9.27 23.01
CA ASP A 211 -10.72 -9.54 24.17
C ASP A 211 -9.79 -8.36 24.46
N MET A 212 -10.26 -7.45 25.32
CA MET A 212 -9.47 -6.26 25.70
C MET A 212 -8.21 -6.60 26.51
N ALA A 213 -8.19 -7.70 27.26
CA ALA A 213 -7.01 -8.08 28.05
C ALA A 213 -5.88 -8.58 27.14
N ALA A 214 -6.22 -9.41 26.15
CA ALA A 214 -5.25 -9.83 25.14
C ALA A 214 -4.77 -8.65 24.27
N TYR A 215 -5.64 -7.68 23.99
CA TYR A 215 -5.26 -6.44 23.31
C TYR A 215 -4.22 -5.65 24.11
N ASP A 216 -4.43 -5.45 25.41
CA ASP A 216 -3.49 -4.73 26.27
C ASP A 216 -2.11 -5.38 26.30
N ALA A 217 -2.06 -6.72 26.38
CA ALA A 217 -0.80 -7.45 26.32
C ALA A 217 -0.08 -7.25 24.97
N MET A 218 -0.81 -7.08 23.87
CA MET A 218 -0.22 -6.75 22.56
C MET A 218 0.26 -5.30 22.50
N VAL A 219 -0.45 -4.36 23.13
CA VAL A 219 0.00 -2.97 23.27
C VAL A 219 1.34 -2.89 23.99
N GLU A 220 1.55 -3.67 25.04
CA GLU A 220 2.86 -3.76 25.73
C GLU A 220 3.96 -4.34 24.83
N LYS A 221 3.61 -5.30 23.95
CA LYS A 221 4.56 -5.96 23.05
C LYS A 221 4.99 -5.08 21.87
N MET A 222 4.05 -4.41 21.20
CA MET A 222 4.29 -3.74 19.90
C MET A 222 4.02 -2.23 19.93
N GLY A 223 3.61 -1.70 21.07
CA GLY A 223 3.22 -0.30 21.21
C GLY A 223 1.77 -0.04 20.82
N ALA A 224 1.18 0.98 21.44
CA ALA A 224 -0.24 1.28 21.31
C ALA A 224 -0.64 1.74 19.90
N GLN A 225 0.24 2.46 19.20
CA GLN A 225 -0.02 2.93 17.84
C GLN A 225 -0.15 1.76 16.87
N GLU A 226 0.82 0.84 16.87
CA GLU A 226 0.80 -0.32 15.99
C GLU A 226 -0.39 -1.24 16.32
N ALA A 227 -0.65 -1.48 17.61
CA ALA A 227 -1.81 -2.25 18.06
C ALA A 227 -3.14 -1.62 17.63
N LEU A 228 -3.29 -0.30 17.64
CA LEU A 228 -4.50 0.40 17.16
C LEU A 228 -4.70 0.19 15.67
N PHE A 229 -3.66 0.39 14.86
CA PHE A 229 -3.73 0.20 13.41
C PHE A 229 -4.00 -1.26 13.02
N ALA A 230 -3.55 -2.22 13.84
CA ALA A 230 -3.84 -3.63 13.61
C ALA A 230 -5.32 -4.00 13.78
N VAL A 231 -6.12 -3.19 14.49
CA VAL A 231 -7.55 -3.51 14.76
C VAL A 231 -8.55 -2.53 14.14
N ILE A 232 -8.09 -1.38 13.62
CA ILE A 232 -8.95 -0.28 13.14
C ILE A 232 -10.04 -0.69 12.13
N ASN A 233 -9.80 -1.72 11.32
CA ASN A 233 -10.72 -2.22 10.29
C ASN A 233 -11.49 -3.48 10.73
N HIS A 234 -11.40 -3.88 12.00
CA HIS A 234 -12.07 -5.06 12.55
C HIS A 234 -13.41 -4.69 13.21
N GLU A 235 -13.90 -5.51 14.14
CA GLU A 235 -15.21 -5.35 14.77
C GLU A 235 -15.38 -3.94 15.36
N PRO A 236 -16.34 -3.13 14.86
CA PRO A 236 -16.35 -1.70 15.12
C PRO A 236 -16.59 -1.34 16.59
N ASN A 237 -17.33 -2.15 17.35
CA ASN A 237 -17.61 -1.86 18.76
C ASN A 237 -16.38 -2.14 19.64
N PHE A 238 -15.59 -3.16 19.32
CA PHE A 238 -14.28 -3.40 19.89
C PHE A 238 -13.32 -2.24 19.60
N VAL A 239 -13.28 -1.75 18.36
CA VAL A 239 -12.48 -0.57 18.01
C VAL A 239 -12.90 0.65 18.82
N VAL A 240 -14.21 0.86 19.06
CA VAL A 240 -14.66 1.95 19.95
C VAL A 240 -14.14 1.78 21.38
N ARG A 241 -14.17 0.58 21.96
CA ARG A 241 -13.60 0.33 23.30
C ARG A 241 -12.09 0.58 23.36
N VAL A 242 -11.37 0.21 22.30
CA VAL A 242 -9.93 0.51 22.16
C VAL A 242 -9.71 2.03 22.13
N ILE A 243 -10.44 2.76 21.28
CA ILE A 243 -10.31 4.22 21.19
C ILE A 243 -10.67 4.87 22.53
N GLU A 244 -11.76 4.47 23.18
CA GLU A 244 -12.15 5.00 24.49
C GLU A 244 -11.06 4.83 25.54
N LYS A 245 -10.39 3.67 25.55
CA LYS A 245 -9.30 3.40 26.49
C LYS A 245 -8.04 4.20 26.20
N TYR A 246 -7.67 4.36 24.92
CA TYR A 246 -6.36 4.84 24.49
C TYR A 246 -6.36 6.25 23.85
N ALA A 247 -7.50 6.86 23.57
CA ALA A 247 -7.58 8.19 22.97
C ALA A 247 -6.79 9.23 23.78
N GLY A 248 -5.93 9.97 23.09
CA GLY A 248 -5.05 10.98 23.71
C GLY A 248 -3.90 10.41 24.54
N LYS A 249 -3.76 9.07 24.64
CA LYS A 249 -2.66 8.40 25.36
C LYS A 249 -1.62 7.78 24.44
N ILE A 250 -1.92 7.68 23.14
CA ILE A 250 -0.99 7.11 22.16
C ILE A 250 -0.15 8.24 21.58
N GLU A 251 1.13 8.25 21.90
CA GLU A 251 2.11 9.12 21.27
C GLU A 251 2.12 8.89 19.75
N GLY A 252 2.14 9.96 18.96
CA GLY A 252 2.14 9.88 17.49
C GLY A 252 0.76 9.76 16.83
N VAL A 253 -0.31 9.42 17.55
CA VAL A 253 -1.68 9.44 17.00
C VAL A 253 -2.31 10.81 17.22
N LEU A 254 -2.41 11.58 16.13
CA LEU A 254 -2.95 12.92 16.17
C LEU A 254 -4.47 12.93 16.47
N PRO A 255 -4.99 13.94 17.18
CA PRO A 255 -6.43 14.00 17.50
C PRO A 255 -7.36 13.96 16.27
N ASP A 256 -6.93 14.48 15.12
CA ASP A 256 -7.69 14.42 13.86
C ASP A 256 -7.84 12.99 13.32
N THR A 257 -6.91 12.09 13.65
CA THR A 257 -6.99 10.66 13.32
C THR A 257 -8.17 10.01 14.03
N TYR A 258 -8.34 10.28 15.34
CA TYR A 258 -9.47 9.78 16.11
C TYR A 258 -10.81 10.31 15.61
N CYS A 259 -10.90 11.59 15.22
CA CYS A 259 -12.11 12.15 14.60
C CYS A 259 -12.45 11.45 13.27
N SER A 260 -11.44 11.17 12.43
CA SER A 260 -11.65 10.45 11.18
C SER A 260 -12.15 9.02 11.40
N MET A 261 -11.59 8.32 12.41
CA MET A 261 -12.03 6.99 12.82
C MET A 261 -13.46 7.01 13.34
N ALA A 262 -13.84 8.03 14.12
CA ALA A 262 -15.19 8.22 14.61
C ALA A 262 -16.21 8.34 13.47
N ALA A 263 -15.90 9.17 12.46
CA ALA A 263 -16.74 9.34 11.28
C ALA A 263 -16.85 8.05 10.45
N TYR A 264 -15.80 7.23 10.42
CA TYR A 264 -15.85 5.90 9.81
C TYR A 264 -16.74 4.94 10.60
N LEU A 265 -16.52 4.80 11.90
CA LEU A 265 -17.24 3.87 12.77
C LEU A 265 -18.75 4.18 12.82
N THR A 266 -19.14 5.46 12.86
CA THR A 266 -20.58 5.83 12.87
C THR A 266 -21.31 5.53 11.56
N ARG A 267 -20.61 5.42 10.43
CA ARG A 267 -21.20 4.95 9.16
C ARG A 267 -21.39 3.44 9.11
N ASN A 268 -20.65 2.70 9.92
CA ASN A 268 -20.77 1.25 9.96
C ASN A 268 -22.09 0.85 10.65
N LYS A 269 -22.89 0.03 9.95
CA LYS A 269 -24.20 -0.43 10.44
C LYS A 269 -24.11 -1.35 11.65
N ALA A 270 -22.96 -2.00 11.86
CA ALA A 270 -22.72 -2.87 13.02
C ALA A 270 -22.36 -2.09 14.30
N THR A 271 -22.10 -0.79 14.21
CA THR A 271 -21.81 0.06 15.38
C THR A 271 -23.08 0.31 16.18
N THR A 272 -23.09 -0.12 17.44
CA THR A 272 -24.23 0.00 18.35
C THR A 272 -24.52 1.45 18.75
N ALA A 273 -25.71 1.70 19.29
CA ALA A 273 -26.09 3.01 19.82
C ALA A 273 -25.17 3.48 20.96
N GLU A 274 -24.75 2.56 21.82
CA GLU A 274 -23.79 2.83 22.91
C GLU A 274 -22.43 3.28 22.34
N SER A 275 -21.86 2.50 21.41
CA SER A 275 -20.61 2.83 20.74
C SER A 275 -20.69 4.16 20.00
N ARG A 276 -21.82 4.46 19.36
CA ARG A 276 -22.08 5.75 18.69
C ARG A 276 -22.06 6.92 19.69
N ALA A 277 -22.64 6.75 20.87
CA ALA A 277 -22.61 7.77 21.92
C ALA A 277 -21.19 8.00 22.45
N THR A 278 -20.44 6.91 22.72
CA THR A 278 -19.04 6.98 23.16
C THR A 278 -18.16 7.69 22.14
N ILE A 279 -18.22 7.27 20.87
CA ILE A 279 -17.35 7.83 19.83
C ILE A 279 -17.71 9.28 19.47
N THR A 280 -18.97 9.69 19.67
CA THR A 280 -19.39 11.10 19.54
C THR A 280 -18.65 11.97 20.55
N LYS A 281 -18.65 11.58 21.83
CA LYS A 281 -17.93 12.31 22.89
C LYS A 281 -16.43 12.41 22.60
N ILE A 282 -15.82 11.30 22.18
CA ILE A 282 -14.39 11.26 21.84
C ILE A 282 -14.07 12.20 20.68
N SER A 283 -14.88 12.17 19.62
CA SER A 283 -14.68 13.03 18.45
C SER A 283 -14.82 14.53 18.75
N GLU A 284 -15.58 14.91 19.79
CA GLU A 284 -15.67 16.29 20.27
C GLU A 284 -14.42 16.71 21.08
N MET A 285 -13.93 15.82 21.95
CA MET A 285 -12.77 16.07 22.80
C MET A 285 -11.49 16.38 22.00
N CYS A 286 -11.32 15.71 20.85
CA CYS A 286 -10.14 15.82 20.00
C CYS A 286 -9.93 17.20 19.35
N PHE A 287 -10.82 18.16 19.54
CA PHE A 287 -10.73 19.48 18.92
C PHE A 287 -9.80 20.47 19.67
N LYS A 288 -9.65 20.33 20.99
CA LYS A 288 -9.10 21.42 21.85
C LYS A 288 -7.60 21.67 21.71
N GLU A 289 -6.85 20.76 21.11
CA GLU A 289 -5.38 20.79 21.07
C GLU A 289 -4.82 20.88 19.65
N LEU A 290 -5.67 21.21 18.67
CA LEU A 290 -5.31 21.16 17.25
C LEU A 290 -4.92 22.53 16.68
N SER A 291 -3.97 22.52 15.75
CA SER A 291 -3.74 23.65 14.84
C SER A 291 -5.01 23.95 14.04
N GLU A 292 -5.17 25.19 13.55
CA GLU A 292 -6.42 25.64 12.93
C GLU A 292 -6.87 24.75 11.74
N ASP A 293 -5.94 24.23 10.93
CA ASP A 293 -6.25 23.30 9.82
C ASP A 293 -6.74 21.95 10.29
N LYS A 294 -6.06 21.36 11.28
CA LYS A 294 -6.45 20.08 11.86
C LYS A 294 -7.77 20.23 12.61
N ALA A 295 -7.98 21.37 13.26
CA ALA A 295 -9.23 21.73 13.92
C ALA A 295 -10.37 21.84 12.89
N ALA A 296 -10.15 22.54 11.77
CA ALA A 296 -11.13 22.64 10.68
C ALA A 296 -11.52 21.25 10.15
N ARG A 297 -10.54 20.40 9.84
CA ARG A 297 -10.79 19.04 9.36
C ARG A 297 -11.54 18.18 10.38
N SER A 298 -11.12 18.25 11.64
CA SER A 298 -11.74 17.52 12.74
C SER A 298 -13.17 17.97 13.00
N ALA A 299 -13.47 19.27 12.84
CA ALA A 299 -14.83 19.79 12.89
C ALA A 299 -15.72 19.18 11.79
N VAL A 300 -15.21 18.99 10.57
CA VAL A 300 -15.97 18.31 9.51
C VAL A 300 -16.20 16.83 9.85
N TYR A 301 -15.20 16.12 10.37
CA TYR A 301 -15.38 14.74 10.81
C TYR A 301 -16.39 14.62 11.95
N HIS A 302 -16.36 15.52 12.93
CA HIS A 302 -17.33 15.53 14.01
C HIS A 302 -18.75 15.85 13.50
N ALA A 303 -18.90 16.78 12.54
CA ALA A 303 -20.18 17.00 11.88
C ALA A 303 -20.71 15.74 11.19
N GLN A 304 -19.84 14.95 10.54
CA GLN A 304 -20.22 13.66 9.96
C GLN A 304 -20.70 12.67 11.03
N VAL A 305 -20.03 12.61 12.19
CA VAL A 305 -20.45 11.78 13.33
C VAL A 305 -21.85 12.14 13.81
N LEU A 306 -22.13 13.43 14.01
CA LEU A 306 -23.45 13.93 14.43
C LEU A 306 -24.53 13.60 13.39
N MET A 307 -24.25 13.88 12.11
CA MET A 307 -25.13 13.56 10.99
C MET A 307 -25.46 12.06 10.94
N ASN A 308 -24.45 11.19 11.05
CA ASN A 308 -24.64 9.72 11.01
C ASN A 308 -25.47 9.20 12.20
N ASN A 309 -25.51 9.95 13.30
CA ASN A 309 -26.28 9.66 14.50
C ASN A 309 -27.65 10.36 14.52
N GLY A 310 -28.00 11.12 13.47
CA GLY A 310 -29.28 11.79 13.31
C GLY A 310 -29.35 13.21 13.88
N ASP A 311 -28.27 13.74 14.44
CA ASP A 311 -28.20 15.12 14.93
C ASP A 311 -27.82 16.08 13.79
N LYS A 312 -28.82 16.45 13.00
CA LYS A 312 -28.64 17.32 11.83
C LYS A 312 -28.30 18.77 12.21
N ASP A 313 -28.91 19.28 13.28
CA ASP A 313 -28.69 20.65 13.74
C ASP A 313 -27.27 20.80 14.32
N GLY A 314 -26.82 19.83 15.11
CA GLY A 314 -25.44 19.76 15.58
C GLY A 314 -24.44 19.63 14.43
N ALA A 315 -24.72 18.77 13.44
CA ALA A 315 -23.88 18.63 12.25
C ALA A 315 -23.73 19.97 11.50
N LYS A 316 -24.83 20.70 11.31
CA LYS A 316 -24.82 22.02 10.67
C LYS A 316 -23.97 23.02 11.45
N ALA A 317 -24.14 23.10 12.77
CA ALA A 317 -23.38 24.00 13.62
C ALA A 317 -21.85 23.73 13.54
N TRP A 318 -21.45 22.47 13.47
CA TRP A 318 -20.03 22.10 13.34
C TRP A 318 -19.47 22.34 11.93
N LEU A 319 -20.29 22.26 10.87
CA LEU A 319 -19.88 22.67 9.52
C LEU A 319 -19.68 24.19 9.42
N ASP A 320 -20.57 24.98 10.03
CA ASP A 320 -20.40 26.44 10.12
C ASP A 320 -19.12 26.80 10.88
N LYS A 321 -18.82 26.08 11.97
CA LYS A 321 -17.56 26.21 12.71
C LYS A 321 -16.34 25.83 11.87
N ALA A 322 -16.41 24.74 11.11
CA ALA A 322 -15.32 24.34 10.20
C ALA A 322 -15.03 25.41 9.16
N GLU A 323 -16.07 26.00 8.57
CA GLU A 323 -15.96 27.08 7.58
C GLU A 323 -15.29 28.33 8.18
N GLY A 324 -15.67 28.71 9.40
CA GLY A 324 -15.02 29.79 10.15
C GLY A 324 -13.53 29.56 10.44
N LEU A 325 -13.08 28.31 10.53
CA LEU A 325 -11.67 27.95 10.70
C LEU A 325 -10.91 27.92 9.36
N VAL A 326 -11.52 27.39 8.30
CA VAL A 326 -10.92 27.30 6.97
C VAL A 326 -10.57 28.67 6.39
N THR A 327 -11.41 29.68 6.64
CA THR A 327 -11.19 31.06 6.16
C THR A 327 -9.91 31.70 6.69
N LYS A 328 -9.36 31.20 7.79
CA LYS A 328 -8.13 31.72 8.43
C LYS A 328 -6.84 31.06 7.91
N PHE A 329 -6.96 30.01 7.08
CA PHE A 329 -5.85 29.10 6.79
C PHE A 329 -5.06 29.43 5.51
N ASN A 330 -3.73 29.27 5.50
CA ASN A 330 -2.82 29.44 4.34
C ASN A 330 -1.77 28.30 4.38
N PRO A 331 -1.51 27.47 3.33
CA PRO A 331 -1.67 27.69 1.87
C PRO A 331 -3.04 27.39 1.25
N GLU A 332 -3.33 28.06 0.12
CA GLU A 332 -4.59 27.96 -0.65
C GLU A 332 -4.98 26.54 -1.08
N THR A 333 -4.01 25.68 -1.37
CA THR A 333 -4.26 24.30 -1.84
C THR A 333 -4.93 23.43 -0.79
N GLN A 334 -4.50 23.54 0.47
CA GLN A 334 -5.09 22.83 1.61
C GLN A 334 -6.46 23.44 1.98
N ARG A 335 -6.60 24.77 1.86
CA ARG A 335 -7.88 25.47 2.01
C ARG A 335 -8.92 24.93 1.03
N ALA A 336 -8.58 24.81 -0.25
CA ALA A 336 -9.47 24.29 -1.29
C ALA A 336 -9.95 22.86 -0.99
N GLY A 337 -9.06 21.99 -0.50
CA GLY A 337 -9.42 20.64 -0.09
C GLY A 337 -10.44 20.60 1.06
N LEU A 338 -10.24 21.43 2.09
CA LEU A 338 -11.16 21.54 3.23
C LEU A 338 -12.50 22.15 2.85
N THR A 339 -12.50 23.22 2.04
CA THR A 339 -13.74 23.83 1.51
C THR A 339 -14.57 22.80 0.75
N LYS A 340 -13.93 21.97 -0.09
CA LYS A 340 -14.60 20.89 -0.80
C LYS A 340 -15.19 19.86 0.18
N MET A 341 -14.43 19.44 1.19
CA MET A 341 -14.89 18.48 2.19
C MET A 341 -16.11 18.99 2.97
N ILE A 342 -16.16 20.28 3.31
CA ILE A 342 -17.31 20.94 3.93
C ILE A 342 -18.52 20.89 2.98
N ALA A 343 -18.35 21.32 1.73
CA ALA A 343 -19.42 21.34 0.74
C ALA A 343 -20.00 19.95 0.46
N ASP A 344 -19.14 18.93 0.31
CA ASP A 344 -19.55 17.54 0.12
C ASP A 344 -20.34 17.02 1.32
N THR A 345 -19.93 17.37 2.54
CA THR A 345 -20.63 16.97 3.77
C THR A 345 -21.98 17.69 3.93
N ARG A 346 -22.09 18.99 3.61
CA ARG A 346 -23.38 19.71 3.58
C ARG A 346 -24.35 19.05 2.61
N LYS A 347 -23.89 18.70 1.41
CA LYS A 347 -24.70 18.00 0.42
C LYS A 347 -25.21 16.64 0.91
N GLN A 348 -24.41 15.91 1.68
CA GLN A 348 -24.85 14.66 2.31
C GLN A 348 -25.89 14.91 3.40
N LEU A 349 -25.68 15.93 4.23
CA LEU A 349 -26.60 16.33 5.29
C LEU A 349 -27.98 16.71 4.74
N ASP A 350 -28.03 17.46 3.65
CA ASP A 350 -29.28 17.87 2.98
C ASP A 350 -30.01 16.68 2.32
N ALA A 351 -29.28 15.60 2.00
CA ALA A 351 -29.82 14.39 1.38
C ALA A 351 -30.24 13.30 2.37
N SER A 352 -29.67 13.32 3.59
CA SER A 352 -30.07 12.50 4.74
C SER A 352 -31.32 13.06 5.40
#